data_AF-A0A3A6RZA6-F1
#
_entry.id   AF-A0A3A6RZA6-F1
#
_cell.length_a   1.000
_cell.length_b   1.000
_cell.length_c   1.000
_cell.angle_alpha   90.00
_cell.angle_beta   90.00
_cell.angle_gamma   90.00
#
_symmetry.space_group_name_H-M   'P 1'
#
loop_
_entity.id
_entity.type
_entity.pdbx_description
1 polymer ?
#
loop_
_entity_poly.entity_id
_entity_poly.type
_entity_poly.pdbx_seq_one_letter_code
_entity_poly.pdbx_strand_id
1 'polypeptide(L)'
;MQIVKTRGHLIYSANQGVPSHACLGSCQKVWWTDDLPSGPAIMANPACPQCGGLLTMDIPPGHYSVISSDAGTMKKKRCNDH
;
A
#
# COMPACT_ATOMS: atom_id res chain seq x y z
N MET A 1 -7.31 -8.34 -5.54
CA MET A 1 -5.90 -7.90 -5.68
C MET A 1 -5.88 -6.47 -6.18
N GLN A 2 -5.24 -5.57 -5.43
CA GLN A 2 -5.09 -4.15 -5.71
C GLN A 2 -3.61 -3.83 -5.93
N ILE A 3 -3.34 -2.93 -6.87
CA ILE A 3 -2.03 -2.35 -7.15
C ILE A 3 -2.06 -0.90 -6.68
N VAL A 4 -1.24 -0.61 -5.68
CA VAL A 4 -1.05 0.72 -5.13
C VAL A 4 0.33 1.23 -5.52
N LYS A 5 0.39 2.41 -6.14
CA LYS A 5 1.63 3.09 -6.46
C LYS A 5 1.88 4.19 -5.45
N THR A 6 3.08 4.24 -4.91
CA THR A 6 3.61 5.37 -4.16
C THR A 6 4.77 6.00 -4.92
N ARG A 7 5.37 7.06 -4.38
CA ARG A 7 6.48 7.76 -5.04
C ARG A 7 7.71 6.88 -5.28
N GLY A 8 7.95 5.88 -4.42
CA GLY A 8 9.13 5.01 -4.51
C GLY A 8 8.83 3.54 -4.83
N HIS A 9 7.57 3.09 -4.72
CA HIS A 9 7.25 1.67 -4.77
C HIS A 9 5.93 1.38 -5.50
N LEU A 10 5.87 0.22 -6.13
CA LEU A 10 4.63 -0.40 -6.58
C LEU A 10 4.30 -1.55 -5.63
N ILE A 11 3.14 -1.47 -4.98
CA ILE A 11 2.72 -2.38 -3.92
C ILE A 11 1.55 -3.21 -4.45
N TYR A 12 1.69 -4.52 -4.36
CA TYR A 12 0.65 -5.48 -4.74
C TYR A 12 0.03 -6.02 -3.46
N SER A 13 -1.23 -5.69 -3.20
CA SER A 13 -1.95 -6.18 -2.03
C SER A 13 -3.12 -7.05 -2.45
N ALA A 14 -3.41 -8.10 -1.68
CA ALA A 14 -4.64 -8.84 -1.84
C ALA A 14 -5.84 -8.02 -1.35
N ASN A 15 -5.60 -7.09 -0.40
CA ASN A 15 -6.60 -6.22 0.18
C ASN A 15 -7.03 -5.15 -0.84
N GLN A 16 -8.33 -5.02 -1.07
CA GLN A 16 -8.91 -3.99 -1.96
C GLN A 16 -9.27 -2.70 -1.20
N GLY A 17 -9.16 -2.71 0.13
CA GLY A 17 -9.43 -1.57 0.98
C GLY A 17 -8.38 -0.48 0.85
N VAL A 18 -8.69 0.71 1.37
CA VAL A 18 -7.72 1.79 1.49
C VAL A 18 -6.63 1.43 2.50
N PRO A 19 -5.36 1.79 2.23
CA PRO A 19 -4.31 1.65 3.23
C PRO A 19 -4.66 2.48 4.47
N SER A 20 -4.32 1.97 5.64
CA SER A 20 -4.61 2.62 6.92
C SER A 20 -3.41 3.42 7.44
N HIS A 21 -2.21 3.10 6.98
CA HIS A 21 -0.98 3.80 7.38
C HIS A 21 -0.07 4.09 6.20
N ALA A 22 0.66 5.20 6.28
CA ALA A 22 1.66 5.61 5.30
C ALA A 22 3.00 5.89 5.98
N CYS A 23 4.09 5.44 5.36
CA CYS A 23 5.43 5.77 5.81
C CYS A 23 5.83 7.14 5.24
N LEU A 24 6.16 8.10 6.11
CA LEU A 24 6.72 9.40 5.70
C LEU A 24 8.26 9.38 5.59
N GLY A 25 8.88 8.25 5.93
CA GLY A 25 10.32 8.04 5.76
C GLY A 25 10.73 7.79 4.30
N SER A 26 11.98 7.38 4.10
CA SER A 26 12.58 7.24 2.76
C SER A 26 11.85 6.27 1.83
N CYS A 27 11.20 5.23 2.40
CA CYS A 27 10.54 4.22 1.59
C CYS A 27 9.14 4.63 1.07
N GLN A 28 8.48 5.61 1.70
CA GLN A 28 7.18 6.14 1.23
C GLN A 28 6.15 5.06 0.87
N LYS A 29 6.16 3.95 1.63
CA LYS A 29 5.31 2.79 1.42
C LYS A 29 4.06 2.92 2.27
N VAL A 30 2.92 2.43 1.77
CA VAL A 30 1.68 2.32 2.54
C VAL A 30 1.45 0.91 3.09
N TRP A 31 0.68 0.82 4.16
CA TRP A 31 0.42 -0.39 4.93
C TRP A 31 -1.06 -0.49 5.29
N TRP A 32 -1.59 -1.70 5.32
CA TRP A 32 -2.91 -2.01 5.83
C TRP A 32 -2.82 -2.43 7.29
N THR A 33 -3.91 -2.30 8.04
CA THR A 33 -3.97 -2.73 9.43
C THR A 33 -3.58 -4.20 9.60
N ASP A 34 -3.95 -5.06 8.65
CA ASP A 34 -3.58 -6.48 8.64
C ASP A 34 -2.08 -6.75 8.42
N ASP A 35 -1.36 -5.84 7.74
CA ASP A 35 0.08 -6.00 7.51
C ASP A 35 0.91 -5.55 8.73
N LEU A 36 0.32 -4.77 9.64
CA LEU A 36 1.02 -4.24 10.80
C LEU A 36 0.82 -5.16 12.01
N PRO A 37 1.88 -5.43 12.80
CA PRO A 37 1.71 -6.21 14.01
C PRO A 37 0.83 -5.43 14.99
N SER A 38 -0.31 -6.02 15.37
CA SER A 38 -1.29 -5.49 16.33
C SER A 38 -0.76 -5.51 17.77
N GLY A 39 0.45 -5.01 17.99
CA GLY A 39 1.14 -5.00 19.28
C GLY A 39 1.27 -3.58 19.85
N PRO A 40 1.48 -3.45 21.17
CA PRO A 40 1.64 -2.16 21.84
C PRO A 40 2.84 -1.35 21.29
N ALA A 41 3.82 -2.02 20.66
CA ALA A 41 4.97 -1.37 20.05
C ALA A 41 4.58 -0.44 18.87
N ILE A 42 3.62 -0.84 18.03
CA ILE A 42 3.15 0.01 16.91
C ILE A 42 2.26 1.15 17.42
N MET A 43 1.50 0.92 18.50
CA MET A 43 0.69 1.98 19.13
C MET A 43 1.53 3.03 19.84
N ALA A 44 2.64 2.61 20.48
CA ALA A 44 3.53 3.51 21.19
C ALA A 44 4.50 4.25 20.24
N ASN A 45 4.97 3.59 19.18
CA ASN A 45 5.88 4.20 18.22
C ASN A 45 5.64 3.61 16.82
N PRO A 46 4.78 4.24 15.99
CA PRO A 46 4.50 3.74 14.66
C PRO A 46 5.74 3.94 13.78
N ALA A 47 6.55 2.88 13.68
CA ALA A 47 7.74 2.82 12.84
C ALA A 47 7.48 1.90 11.64
N CYS A 48 7.91 2.32 10.46
CA CYS A 48 7.78 1.54 9.25
C CYS A 48 8.66 0.28 9.34
N PRO A 49 8.12 -0.94 9.20
CA PRO A 49 8.90 -2.16 9.35
C PRO A 49 9.93 -2.36 8.23
N GLN A 50 9.78 -1.69 7.08
CA GLN A 50 10.73 -1.79 5.96
C GLN A 50 11.95 -0.87 6.12
N CYS A 51 11.74 0.35 6.59
CA CYS A 51 12.79 1.38 6.58
C CYS A 51 13.00 2.07 7.93
N GLY A 52 12.29 1.68 8.98
CA GLY A 52 12.36 2.28 10.32
C GLY A 52 11.85 3.73 10.41
N GLY A 53 11.39 4.31 9.30
CA GLY A 53 10.90 5.69 9.25
C GLY A 53 9.56 5.89 9.95
N LEU A 54 9.14 7.14 10.11
CA LEU A 54 7.87 7.49 10.75
C LEU A 54 6.69 6.93 9.95
N LEU A 55 5.83 6.16 10.61
CA LEU A 55 4.58 5.67 10.07
C LEU A 55 3.44 6.53 10.64
N THR A 56 2.60 7.06 9.76
CA THR A 56 1.44 7.88 10.15
C THR A 56 0.15 7.19 9.73
N MET A 57 -0.89 7.36 10.54
CA MET A 57 -2.27 7.00 10.19
C MET A 57 -2.96 8.12 9.39
N ASP A 58 -2.48 9.36 9.49
CA ASP A 58 -2.94 10.49 8.69
C ASP A 58 -2.21 10.48 7.34
N ILE A 59 -2.77 9.75 6.37
CA ILE A 59 -2.16 9.60 5.05
C ILE A 59 -2.43 10.87 4.22
N PRO A 60 -1.40 11.64 3.84
CA PRO A 60 -1.63 12.86 3.08
C PRO A 60 -2.22 12.54 1.69
N PRO A 61 -3.13 13.39 1.18
CA PRO A 61 -3.71 13.21 -0.14
C PRO A 61 -2.61 13.19 -1.20
N GLY A 62 -2.59 12.18 -2.06
CA GLY A 62 -1.58 11.99 -3.10
C GLY A 62 -0.29 11.29 -2.63
N HIS A 63 -0.21 10.81 -1.39
CA HIS A 63 0.90 9.95 -0.94
C HIS A 63 0.93 8.61 -1.68
N TYR A 64 -0.24 8.07 -2.01
CA TYR A 64 -0.42 6.89 -2.81
C TYR A 64 -1.47 7.11 -3.90
N SER A 65 -1.48 6.23 -4.89
CA SER A 65 -2.47 6.18 -5.94
C SER A 65 -2.81 4.73 -6.22
N VAL A 66 -4.10 4.39 -6.18
CA VAL A 66 -4.58 3.07 -6.58
C VAL A 66 -4.55 3.03 -8.11
N ILE A 67 -3.65 2.23 -8.67
CA ILE A 67 -3.51 2.06 -10.12
C ILE A 67 -4.54 1.05 -10.64
N SER A 68 -4.80 0.01 -9.85
CA SER A 68 -5.80 -1.01 -10.19
C SER A 68 -6.37 -1.60 -8.92
N SER A 69 -7.69 -1.54 -8.75
CA SER A 69 -8.41 -2.22 -7.66
C SER A 69 -8.84 -3.64 -8.05
N ASP A 70 -8.63 -4.02 -9.31
CA ASP A 70 -9.16 -5.24 -9.91
C ASP A 70 -8.07 -6.00 -10.70
N ALA A 71 -6.85 -6.08 -10.15
CA ALA A 71 -5.75 -6.81 -10.79
C ALA A 71 -6.05 -8.33 -10.92
N GLY A 72 -7.11 -8.82 -10.28
CA GLY A 72 -7.64 -10.18 -10.47
C GLY A 72 -8.39 -10.35 -11.79
N THR A 73 -8.93 -9.28 -12.38
CA THR A 73 -9.44 -9.32 -13.74
C THR A 73 -8.31 -8.91 -14.67
N MET A 74 -7.38 -9.84 -14.90
CA MET A 74 -6.88 -9.98 -16.26
C MET A 74 -8.10 -10.25 -17.14
N LYS A 75 -8.76 -9.19 -17.60
CA LYS A 75 -9.51 -9.24 -18.84
C LYS A 75 -8.45 -9.69 -19.83
N LYS A 76 -8.41 -10.99 -20.10
CA LYS A 76 -7.75 -11.57 -21.26
C LYS A 76 -8.14 -10.65 -22.39
N LYS A 77 -7.26 -9.72 -22.78
CA LYS A 77 -7.33 -9.16 -24.12
C LYS A 77 -7.22 -10.41 -24.97
N ARG A 78 -8.35 -10.85 -25.52
CA ARG A 78 -8.35 -11.71 -26.69
C ARG A 78 -7.43 -10.99 -27.65
N CYS A 79 -6.20 -11.48 -27.81
CA CYS A 79 -5.46 -11.26 -29.03
C CYS A 79 -6.29 -11.98 -30.09
N ASN A 80 -7.24 -11.25 -30.68
CA ASN A 80 -7.85 -11.62 -31.95
C ASN A 80 -7.17 -10.70 -32.96
N ASP A 81 -5.97 -11.10 -33.36
CA ASP A 81 -5.36 -10.57 -34.58
C ASP A 81 -5.94 -11.39 -35.73
N HIS A 82 -6.49 -10.66 -36.69
CA HIS A 82 -7.33 -11.12 -37.79
C HIS A 82 -6.47 -11.72 -38.91
#